data_AF-X1JSX6-F1
#
_entry.id   AF-X1JSX6-F1
#
_cell.length_a   1.000
_cell.length_b   1.000
_cell.length_c   1.000
_cell.angle_alpha   90.00
_cell.angle_beta   90.00
_cell.angle_gamma   90.00
#
_symmetry.space_group_name_H-M   'P 1'
#
loop_
_entity.id
_entity.type
_entity.pdbx_description
1 polymer ?
#
loop_
_entity_poly.entity_id
_entity_poly.type
_entity_poly.pdbx_seq_one_letter_code
_entity_poly.pdbx_strand_id
1 'polypeptide(L)'
;YGKFGQKAEQWRKIGECPNEPDRVEVCYIAGCTRTKAIRYLLGEVFELVGYEECFNSFPAIAAEASAYARMYLYKLMKQAGEGNYFYCDTDSLFVNEVGLQNLGDKLDNNCLGGLKVIEETNSITIRGLKDYSIGTKEVIK
;
A
#
# COMPACT_ATOMS: atom_id res chain seq x y z
N TYR A 1 -2.99 5.42 -1.82
CA TYR A 1 -3.94 6.43 -2.33
C TYR A 1 -3.32 7.42 -3.34
N GLY A 2 -2.20 7.07 -4.00
CA GLY A 2 -1.60 7.90 -5.05
C GLY A 2 -1.36 9.35 -4.65
N LYS A 3 -1.34 10.25 -5.64
CA LYS A 3 -1.24 11.71 -5.42
C LYS A 3 -2.48 12.31 -4.74
N PHE A 4 -3.65 11.67 -4.85
CA PHE A 4 -4.94 12.18 -4.39
C PHE A 4 -5.15 12.14 -2.87
N GLY A 5 -4.34 11.38 -2.14
CA GLY A 5 -4.40 11.28 -0.68
C GLY A 5 -3.08 11.58 0.02
N GLN A 6 -2.10 12.14 -0.69
CA GLN A 6 -0.80 12.51 -0.13
C GLN A 6 -0.87 13.88 0.53
N LYS A 7 -0.20 14.01 1.68
CA LYS A 7 0.10 15.32 2.28
C LYS A 7 1.25 15.95 1.51
N ALA A 8 1.15 17.25 1.24
CA ALA A 8 2.29 18.02 0.76
C ALA A 8 3.15 18.43 1.95
N GLU A 9 4.45 18.23 1.85
CA GLU A 9 5.40 18.67 2.86
C GLU A 9 5.76 20.14 2.61
N GLN A 10 5.67 20.96 3.65
CA GLN A 10 6.16 22.32 3.60
C GLN A 10 7.62 22.35 4.04
N TRP A 11 8.51 22.73 3.12
CA TRP A 11 9.94 22.88 3.34
C TRP A 11 10.32 24.35 3.34
N ARG A 12 11.05 24.78 4.37
CA ARG A 12 11.58 26.14 4.47
C ARG A 12 13.09 26.10 4.25
N LYS A 13 13.62 26.84 3.28
CA LYS A 13 15.07 26.99 3.11
C LYS A 13 15.66 27.62 4.37
N ILE A 14 16.68 26.99 4.93
CA ILE A 14 17.41 27.46 6.13
C ILE A 14 18.88 27.78 5.85
N GLY A 15 19.41 27.42 4.68
CA GLY A 15 20.79 27.73 4.33
C GLY A 15 21.23 27.17 2.98
N GLU A 16 22.52 27.34 2.70
CA GLU A 16 23.22 26.83 1.52
C GLU A 16 24.31 25.86 1.97
N CYS A 17 24.50 24.79 1.20
CA CYS A 17 25.41 23.68 1.47
C CYS A 17 25.95 23.08 0.17
N PRO A 18 26.66 23.85 -0.69
CA PRO A 18 27.01 23.42 -2.05
C PRO A 18 27.87 22.15 -2.13
N ASN A 19 28.54 21.76 -1.05
CA ASN A 19 29.43 20.60 -0.99
C ASN A 19 28.81 19.37 -0.29
N GLU A 20 27.51 19.42 0.01
CA GLU A 20 26.80 18.35 0.68
C GLU A 20 25.99 17.51 -0.32
N PRO A 21 26.00 16.16 -0.21
CA PRO A 21 25.17 15.32 -1.05
C PRO A 21 23.69 15.42 -0.68
N ASP A 22 22.83 15.23 -1.68
CA ASP A 22 21.37 15.18 -1.51
C ASP A 22 20.97 14.06 -0.55
N ARG A 23 20.24 14.41 0.50
CA ARG A 23 19.76 13.47 1.53
C ARG A 23 18.66 14.08 2.38
N VAL A 24 17.98 13.23 3.14
CA VAL A 24 17.05 13.64 4.21
C VAL A 24 17.50 13.01 5.52
N GLU A 25 17.64 13.84 6.56
CA GLU A 25 18.01 13.43 7.90
C GLU A 25 16.81 13.58 8.82
N VAL A 26 16.52 12.54 9.63
CA VAL A 26 15.54 12.63 10.72
C VAL A 26 16.28 13.02 11.99
N CYS A 27 15.91 14.16 12.55
CA CYS A 27 16.54 14.71 13.74
C CYS A 27 15.68 14.44 14.99
N TYR A 28 16.32 13.93 16.04
CA TYR A 28 15.70 13.71 17.35
C TYR A 28 16.15 14.83 18.30
N ILE A 29 15.18 15.51 18.94
CA ILE A 29 15.46 16.60 19.87
C ILE A 29 15.21 16.08 21.29
N ALA A 30 16.23 16.13 22.15
CA ALA A 30 16.10 15.73 23.55
C ALA A 30 14.98 16.52 24.25
N GLY A 31 14.09 15.82 24.94
CA GLY A 31 12.92 16.42 25.60
C GLY A 31 11.73 16.73 24.68
N CYS A 32 11.81 16.41 23.37
CA CYS A 32 10.69 16.51 22.45
C CYS A 32 10.22 15.11 22.01
N THR A 33 8.91 14.89 21.96
CA THR A 33 8.32 13.65 21.43
C THR A 33 8.15 13.65 19.92
N ARG A 34 8.45 14.77 19.25
CA ARG A 34 8.35 14.94 17.80
C ARG A 34 9.72 14.92 17.16
N THR A 35 9.83 14.23 16.05
CA THR A 35 11.01 14.27 15.17
C THR A 35 10.94 15.49 14.26
N LYS A 36 12.10 16.00 13.86
CA LYS A 36 12.23 16.96 12.75
C LYS A 36 12.89 16.29 11.55
N ALA A 37 12.79 16.91 10.38
CA ALA A 37 13.53 16.48 9.20
C ALA A 37 14.27 17.66 8.57
N ILE A 38 15.52 17.42 8.17
CA ILE A 38 16.34 18.33 7.37
C ILE A 38 16.57 17.68 6.02
N ARG A 39 16.39 18.44 4.94
CA ARG A 39 16.64 18.01 3.56
C ARG A 39 17.78 18.82 2.98
N TYR A 40 18.77 18.12 2.46
CA TYR A 40 19.83 18.65 1.61
C TYR A 40 19.44 18.33 0.18
N LEU A 41 19.33 19.35 -0.65
CA LEU A 41 18.93 19.18 -2.05
C LEU A 41 19.55 20.28 -2.89
N LEU A 42 20.31 19.91 -3.93
CA LEU A 42 20.89 20.84 -4.91
C LEU A 42 21.76 21.94 -4.28
N GLY A 43 22.52 21.61 -3.24
CA GLY A 43 23.37 22.56 -2.54
C GLY A 43 22.62 23.54 -1.63
N GLU A 44 21.36 23.27 -1.32
CA GLU A 44 20.54 24.02 -0.36
C GLU A 44 20.06 23.13 0.79
N VAL A 45 19.84 23.74 1.96
CA VAL A 45 19.33 23.05 3.15
C VAL A 45 17.94 23.56 3.48
N PHE A 46 17.02 22.63 3.75
CA PHE A 46 15.63 22.91 4.11
C PHE A 46 15.22 22.23 5.41
N GLU A 47 14.40 22.89 6.21
CA GLU A 47 13.73 22.31 7.38
C GLU A 47 12.28 21.97 7.03
N LEU A 48 11.82 20.78 7.42
CA LEU A 48 10.40 20.42 7.36
C LEU A 48 9.64 21.20 8.44
N VAL A 49 8.76 22.11 8.02
CA VAL A 49 8.03 23.00 8.94
C VAL A 49 6.57 22.61 9.13
N GLY A 50 6.03 21.75 8.26
CA GLY A 50 4.66 21.31 8.37
C GLY A 50 4.18 20.48 7.19
N TYR A 51 2.87 20.27 7.15
CA TYR A 51 2.18 19.58 6.10
C TYR A 51 0.94 20.36 5.69
N GLU A 52 0.65 20.37 4.41
CA GLU A 52 -0.55 20.97 3.84
C GLU A 52 -1.26 20.00 2.91
N GLU A 53 -2.42 20.44 2.41
CA GLU A 53 -3.12 19.73 1.37
C GLU A 53 -2.35 19.84 0.05
N CYS A 54 -2.05 18.69 -0.56
CA CYS A 54 -1.37 18.66 -1.86
C CYS A 54 -2.24 19.29 -2.94
N PHE A 55 -1.63 19.93 -3.94
CA PHE A 55 -2.33 20.55 -5.08
C PHE A 55 -3.32 19.59 -5.77
N ASN A 56 -2.96 18.32 -5.89
CA ASN A 56 -3.81 17.28 -6.47
C ASN A 56 -4.56 16.46 -5.41
N SER A 57 -4.62 16.92 -4.17
CA SER A 57 -5.41 16.26 -3.13
C SER A 57 -6.87 16.29 -3.51
N PHE A 58 -7.47 15.11 -3.61
CA PHE A 58 -8.90 14.97 -3.80
C PHE A 58 -9.34 13.66 -3.14
N PRO A 59 -9.48 13.66 -1.79
CA PRO A 59 -9.74 12.45 -1.02
C PRO A 59 -10.97 11.67 -1.48
N ALA A 60 -11.97 12.35 -2.06
CA ALA A 60 -13.17 11.71 -2.61
C ALA A 60 -12.87 10.71 -3.74
N ILE A 61 -11.94 11.01 -4.67
CA ILE A 61 -11.53 10.06 -5.72
C ILE A 61 -10.85 8.83 -5.10
N ALA A 62 -9.95 9.06 -4.14
CA ALA A 62 -9.25 7.97 -3.46
C ALA A 62 -10.22 7.08 -2.66
N ALA A 63 -11.21 7.69 -2.01
CA ALA A 63 -12.26 7.00 -1.28
C ALA A 63 -13.14 6.16 -2.22
N GLU A 64 -13.59 6.73 -3.34
CA GLU A 64 -14.42 6.04 -4.33
C GLU A 64 -13.70 4.84 -4.94
N ALA A 65 -12.45 5.02 -5.40
CA ALA A 65 -11.66 3.92 -5.94
C ALA A 65 -11.50 2.77 -4.94
N SER A 66 -11.33 3.09 -3.65
CA SER A 66 -11.20 2.11 -2.58
C SER A 66 -12.52 1.43 -2.24
N ALA A 67 -13.63 2.17 -2.25
CA ALA A 67 -14.97 1.63 -2.05
C ALA A 67 -15.31 0.65 -3.17
N TYR A 68 -15.08 1.05 -4.42
CA TYR A 68 -15.28 0.19 -5.59
C TYR A 68 -14.46 -1.09 -5.51
N ALA A 69 -13.16 -0.99 -5.21
CA ALA A 69 -12.28 -2.16 -5.09
C ALA A 69 -12.75 -3.14 -4.01
N ARG A 70 -13.17 -2.64 -2.83
CA ARG A 70 -13.73 -3.50 -1.75
C ARG A 70 -15.02 -4.19 -2.17
N MET A 71 -15.92 -3.47 -2.85
CA MET A 71 -17.17 -4.05 -3.34
C MET A 71 -16.91 -5.08 -4.44
N TYR A 72 -15.91 -4.86 -5.29
CA TYR A 72 -15.50 -5.83 -6.29
C TYR A 72 -14.92 -7.08 -5.65
N LEU A 73 -14.01 -6.93 -4.67
CA LEU A 73 -13.46 -8.06 -3.91
C LEU A 73 -14.56 -8.87 -3.21
N TYR A 74 -15.55 -8.20 -2.61
CA TYR A 74 -16.71 -8.86 -2.01
C TYR A 74 -17.55 -9.65 -3.03
N LYS A 75 -17.75 -9.13 -4.25
CA LYS A 75 -18.40 -9.87 -5.34
C LYS A 75 -17.61 -11.13 -5.71
N LEU A 76 -16.29 -11.05 -5.77
CA LEU A 76 -15.43 -12.21 -6.02
C LEU A 76 -15.54 -13.25 -4.90
N MET A 77 -15.56 -12.83 -3.63
CA MET A 77 -15.77 -13.75 -2.49
C MET A 77 -17.13 -14.45 -2.57
N LYS A 78 -18.19 -13.72 -2.97
CA LYS A 78 -19.51 -14.31 -3.20
C LYS A 78 -19.51 -15.29 -4.35
N GLN A 79 -18.80 -15.00 -5.43
CA GLN A 79 -18.69 -15.88 -6.58
C GLN A 79 -17.87 -17.14 -6.27
N ALA A 80 -16.74 -17.02 -5.56
CA ALA A 80 -15.96 -18.15 -5.08
C ALA A 80 -16.80 -19.10 -4.22
N GLY A 81 -17.76 -18.55 -3.48
CA GLY A 81 -18.67 -19.30 -2.62
C GLY A 81 -18.21 -19.32 -1.17
N GLU A 82 -19.16 -19.38 -0.24
CA GLU A 82 -18.88 -19.45 1.19
C GLU A 82 -18.10 -20.73 1.54
N GLY A 83 -17.05 -20.59 2.36
CA GLY A 83 -16.14 -21.68 2.71
C GLY A 83 -15.03 -21.95 1.68
N ASN A 84 -15.04 -21.30 0.52
CA ASN A 84 -14.03 -21.50 -0.53
C ASN A 84 -12.96 -20.41 -0.59
N TYR A 85 -13.01 -19.42 0.29
CA TYR A 85 -11.98 -18.40 0.46
C TYR A 85 -11.48 -18.38 1.91
N PHE A 86 -10.17 -18.22 2.11
CA PHE A 86 -9.52 -18.33 3.41
C PHE A 86 -8.90 -17.02 3.90
N TYR A 87 -8.49 -16.16 2.97
CA TYR A 87 -7.83 -14.89 3.27
C TYR A 87 -8.06 -13.88 2.14
N CYS A 88 -8.05 -12.60 2.48
CA CYS A 88 -8.04 -11.52 1.51
C CYS A 88 -7.14 -10.37 1.97
N ASP A 89 -6.47 -9.72 1.02
CA ASP A 89 -5.69 -8.50 1.27
C ASP A 89 -5.75 -7.59 0.05
N THR A 90 -6.37 -6.42 0.23
CA THR A 90 -6.51 -5.31 -0.70
C THR A 90 -7.11 -5.66 -2.06
N ASP A 91 -6.43 -6.49 -2.84
CA ASP A 91 -6.69 -6.89 -4.22
C ASP A 91 -6.45 -8.39 -4.48
N SER A 92 -6.30 -9.21 -3.43
CA SER A 92 -6.01 -10.65 -3.53
C SER A 92 -6.94 -11.52 -2.69
N LEU A 93 -7.14 -12.77 -3.11
CA LEU A 93 -7.88 -13.82 -2.41
C LEU A 93 -7.08 -15.11 -2.37
N PHE A 94 -7.10 -15.79 -1.23
CA PHE A 94 -6.70 -17.19 -1.15
C PHE A 94 -7.95 -18.05 -1.19
N VAL A 95 -8.02 -18.95 -2.17
CA VAL A 95 -9.16 -19.81 -2.40
C VAL A 95 -8.73 -21.26 -2.50
N ASN A 96 -9.66 -22.19 -2.26
CA ASN A 96 -9.46 -23.59 -2.62
C ASN A 96 -9.73 -23.81 -4.11
N GLU A 97 -9.59 -25.05 -4.56
CA GLU A 97 -9.83 -25.46 -5.94
C GLU A 97 -11.27 -25.15 -6.41
N VAL A 98 -12.28 -25.39 -5.57
CA VAL A 98 -13.69 -25.10 -5.90
C VAL A 98 -13.91 -23.60 -6.10
N GLY A 99 -13.34 -22.77 -5.22
CA GLY A 99 -13.39 -21.32 -5.34
C GLY A 99 -12.69 -20.82 -6.60
N LEU A 100 -11.56 -21.42 -6.96
CA LEU A 100 -10.84 -21.11 -8.20
C LEU A 100 -11.68 -21.45 -9.44
N GLN A 101 -12.29 -22.63 -9.48
CA GLN A 101 -13.17 -23.05 -10.57
C GLN A 101 -14.36 -22.11 -10.72
N ASN A 102 -14.98 -21.70 -9.61
CA ASN A 102 -16.09 -20.74 -9.61
C ASN A 102 -15.69 -19.36 -10.14
N LEU A 103 -14.42 -18.96 -9.96
CA LEU A 103 -13.86 -17.70 -10.47
C LEU A 103 -13.35 -17.80 -11.92
N GLY A 104 -13.51 -18.95 -12.59
CA GLY A 104 -12.89 -19.24 -13.88
C GLY A 104 -13.21 -18.23 -14.99
N ASP A 105 -14.40 -17.65 -15.01
CA ASP A 105 -14.80 -16.63 -16.00
C ASP A 105 -14.13 -15.26 -15.77
N LYS A 106 -13.45 -15.06 -14.64
CA LYS A 106 -12.67 -13.87 -14.32
C LYS A 106 -11.16 -14.07 -14.53
N LEU A 107 -10.71 -15.29 -14.77
CA LEU A 107 -9.30 -15.60 -14.96
C LEU A 107 -8.83 -15.12 -16.34
N ASP A 108 -8.10 -14.01 -16.37
CA ASP A 108 -7.48 -13.46 -17.57
C ASP A 108 -6.27 -12.62 -17.16
N ASN A 109 -5.10 -13.03 -17.62
CA ASN A 109 -3.84 -12.40 -17.26
C ASN A 109 -3.55 -11.10 -18.02
N ASN A 110 -4.31 -10.82 -19.07
CA ASN A 110 -4.02 -9.74 -20.03
C ASN A 110 -5.10 -8.65 -20.03
N CYS A 111 -6.30 -8.90 -19.53
CA CYS A 111 -7.35 -7.90 -19.49
C CYS A 111 -7.32 -7.05 -18.20
N LEU A 112 -7.75 -5.80 -18.34
CA LEU A 112 -7.91 -4.91 -17.20
C LEU A 112 -9.03 -5.42 -16.28
N GLY A 113 -8.71 -5.62 -15.01
CA GLY A 113 -9.65 -6.16 -14.02
C GLY A 113 -9.76 -7.69 -14.03
N GLY A 114 -8.97 -8.39 -14.85
CA GLY A 114 -8.86 -9.85 -14.81
C GLY A 114 -8.12 -10.34 -13.58
N LEU A 115 -8.43 -11.56 -13.16
CA LEU A 115 -7.74 -12.27 -12.09
C LEU A 115 -6.60 -13.10 -12.65
N LYS A 116 -5.50 -13.13 -11.91
CA LYS A 116 -4.31 -13.93 -12.21
C LYS A 116 -4.02 -14.86 -11.04
N VAL A 117 -3.75 -16.13 -11.34
CA VAL A 117 -3.19 -17.07 -10.35
C VAL A 117 -1.71 -16.71 -10.14
N ILE A 118 -1.36 -16.38 -8.90
CA ILE A 118 0.00 -15.96 -8.52
C ILE A 118 0.81 -17.15 -7.98
N GLU A 119 0.17 -18.01 -7.19
CA GLU A 119 0.82 -19.09 -6.45
C GLU A 119 -0.21 -20.18 -6.14
N GLU A 120 0.20 -21.45 -6.23
CA GLU A 120 -0.59 -22.62 -5.84
C GLU A 120 0.18 -23.41 -4.77
N THR A 121 -0.53 -23.89 -3.75
CA THR A 121 0.07 -24.66 -2.65
C THR A 121 -0.93 -25.66 -2.09
N ASN A 122 -0.42 -26.76 -1.54
CA ASN A 122 -1.23 -27.76 -0.85
C ASN A 122 -1.55 -27.36 0.60
N SER A 123 -0.81 -26.42 1.18
CA SER A 123 -1.05 -25.95 2.54
C SER A 123 -0.60 -24.52 2.75
N ILE A 124 -1.30 -23.84 3.65
CA ILE A 124 -0.97 -22.50 4.12
C ILE A 124 -1.24 -22.42 5.62
N THR A 125 -0.41 -21.67 6.34
CA THR A 125 -0.69 -21.31 7.73
C THR A 125 -0.98 -19.82 7.80
N ILE A 126 -2.19 -19.44 8.20
CA ILE A 126 -2.62 -18.04 8.38
C ILE A 126 -2.75 -17.79 9.88
N ARG A 127 -1.93 -16.87 10.41
CA ARG A 127 -1.94 -16.49 11.84
C ARG A 127 -2.68 -15.18 12.07
N GLY A 128 -2.74 -14.31 11.06
CA GLY A 128 -3.47 -13.06 11.15
C GLY A 128 -3.31 -12.18 9.90
N LEU A 129 -3.69 -10.92 10.05
CA LEU A 129 -3.56 -9.91 9.01
C LEU A 129 -2.08 -9.72 8.65
N LYS A 130 -1.72 -9.99 7.38
CA LYS A 130 -0.34 -9.93 6.87
C LYS A 130 0.66 -10.76 7.69
N ASP A 131 0.18 -11.84 8.30
CA ASP A 131 0.98 -12.83 9.00
C ASP A 131 0.58 -14.24 8.54
N TYR A 132 1.29 -14.76 7.54
CA TYR A 132 1.04 -16.09 6.97
C TYR A 132 2.29 -16.69 6.32
N SER A 133 2.29 -18.02 6.17
CA SER A 133 3.38 -18.78 5.55
C SER A 133 2.86 -19.70 4.46
N ILE A 134 3.51 -19.66 3.29
CA ILE A 134 3.23 -20.49 2.12
C ILE A 134 4.52 -21.22 1.74
N GLY A 135 4.60 -22.52 1.97
CA GLY A 135 5.84 -23.28 1.75
C GLY A 135 7.03 -22.68 2.52
N THR A 136 8.04 -22.20 1.81
CA THR A 136 9.23 -21.54 2.37
C THR A 136 9.11 -20.01 2.49
N LYS A 137 8.02 -19.44 1.96
CA LYS A 137 7.76 -18.00 1.97
C LYS A 137 7.03 -17.61 3.24
N GLU A 138 7.57 -16.63 3.95
CA GLU A 138 6.99 -16.08 5.16
C GLU A 138 6.71 -14.59 4.98
N VAL A 139 5.50 -14.16 5.36
CA VAL A 139 5.08 -12.76 5.32
C VAL A 139 4.74 -12.34 6.75
N ILE A 140 5.46 -11.35 7.26
CA ILE A 140 5.26 -10.73 8.58
C ILE A 140 5.38 -9.22 8.40
N LYS A 141 4.47 -8.43 8.99
CA LYS A 141 4.50 -6.97 8.92
C LYS A 141 4.25 -6.31 10.27
#